data_AF-A9E9A2-F1
#
_entry.id   AF-A9E9A2-F1
#
_cell.length_a   1.000
_cell.length_b   1.000
_cell.length_c   1.000
_cell.angle_alpha   90.00
_cell.angle_beta   90.00
_cell.angle_gamma   90.00
#
_symmetry.space_group_name_H-M   'P 1'
#
loop_
_entity.id
_entity.type
_entity.pdbx_description
1 polymer ?
#
loop_
_entity_poly.entity_id
_entity_poly.type
_entity_poly.pdbx_seq_one_letter_code
_entity_poly.pdbx_strand_id
1 'polypeptide(L)'
;MEKNNKNIDQAVIHKMMNRAIEINHSCKEKCRDFKIMTSTMRKDSLILQWRTIDISNEDNPIQYYRFECFKMDGTPELCSIHYTDQKQANDFITSLQTLYHQKFAIDHTL
;
A
#
# COMPACT_ATOMS: atom_id res chain seq x y z
N MET A 1 1.64 -0.19 -25.21
CA MET A 1 1.41 -0.06 -23.75
C MET A 1 2.70 0.45 -23.14
N GLU A 2 2.80 1.76 -22.87
CA GLU A 2 3.98 2.36 -22.28
C GLU A 2 4.09 1.95 -20.81
N LYS A 3 5.12 1.16 -20.49
CA LYS A 3 5.55 0.91 -19.11
C LYS A 3 6.19 2.20 -18.60
N ASN A 4 5.39 3.08 -18.00
CA ASN A 4 5.91 4.18 -17.19
C ASN A 4 6.57 3.59 -15.93
N ASN A 5 7.81 3.13 -16.05
CA ASN A 5 8.73 3.02 -14.92
C ASN A 5 9.03 4.46 -14.47
N LYS A 6 8.06 5.13 -13.83
CA LYS A 6 8.37 6.29 -13.01
C LYS A 6 9.21 5.76 -11.86
N ASN A 7 10.53 5.86 -12.01
CA ASN A 7 11.46 5.67 -10.90
C ASN A 7 11.08 6.72 -9.85
N ILE A 8 10.31 6.30 -8.85
CA ILE A 8 10.03 7.11 -7.68
C ILE A 8 11.34 7.31 -6.92
N ASP A 9 11.51 8.51 -6.37
CA ASP A 9 12.69 8.86 -5.60
C ASP A 9 12.85 7.87 -4.42
N GLN A 10 14.07 7.40 -4.21
CA GLN A 10 14.40 6.53 -3.09
C GLN A 10 14.08 7.19 -1.74
N ALA A 11 14.23 8.52 -1.62
CA ALA A 11 13.82 9.26 -0.43
C ALA A 11 12.31 9.14 -0.16
N VAL A 12 11.50 9.17 -1.22
CA VAL A 12 10.04 8.97 -1.13
C VAL A 12 9.71 7.53 -0.74
N ILE A 13 10.40 6.54 -1.34
CA ILE A 13 10.27 5.14 -0.93
C ILE A 13 10.56 4.98 0.56
N HIS A 14 11.69 5.48 1.04
CA HIS A 14 12.06 5.36 2.46
C HIS A 14 11.05 6.02 3.38
N LYS A 15 10.57 7.23 3.04
CA LYS A 15 9.54 7.93 3.82
C LYS A 15 8.26 7.10 3.95
N MET A 16 7.78 6.53 2.83
CA MET A 16 6.59 5.68 2.82
C MET A 16 6.82 4.33 3.53
N MET A 17 8.03 3.77 3.46
CA MET A 17 8.37 2.53 4.16
C MET A 17 8.54 2.74 5.66
N ASN A 18 9.02 3.90 6.13
CA ASN A 18 8.99 4.25 7.54
C ASN A 18 7.55 4.28 8.06
N ARG A 19 6.62 4.83 7.27
CA ARG A 19 5.19 4.77 7.58
C ARG A 19 4.65 3.34 7.61
N ALA A 20 5.09 2.47 6.71
CA ALA A 20 4.76 1.05 6.74
C ALA A 20 5.26 0.36 8.03
N ILE A 21 6.46 0.69 8.50
CA ILE A 21 7.03 0.19 9.76
C ILE A 21 6.16 0.64 10.95
N GLU A 22 5.79 1.92 11.03
CA GLU A 22 4.88 2.44 12.07
C GLU A 22 3.52 1.70 12.09
N ILE A 23 2.94 1.48 10.91
CA ILE A 23 1.68 0.73 10.77
C ILE A 23 1.89 -0.68 11.29
N ASN A 24 2.95 -1.36 10.87
CA ASN A 24 3.24 -2.73 11.31
C ASN A 24 3.40 -2.84 12.84
N HIS A 25 4.08 -1.89 13.48
CA HIS A 25 4.26 -1.89 14.94
C HIS A 25 2.97 -1.61 15.71
N SER A 26 2.03 -0.86 15.13
CA SER A 26 0.76 -0.49 15.77
C SER A 26 -0.40 -1.45 15.44
N CYS A 27 -0.20 -2.36 14.50
CA CYS A 27 -1.22 -3.28 14.00
C CYS A 27 -1.42 -4.45 14.97
N LYS A 28 -2.63 -4.58 15.53
CA LYS A 28 -3.00 -5.76 16.33
C LYS A 28 -3.15 -6.99 15.44
N GLU A 29 -3.64 -6.77 14.22
CA GLU A 29 -3.68 -7.77 13.16
C GLU A 29 -2.27 -8.01 12.60
N LYS A 30 -2.04 -9.15 11.94
CA LYS A 30 -0.75 -9.39 11.26
C LYS A 30 -0.68 -8.58 9.96
N CYS A 31 -0.22 -7.33 10.04
CA CYS A 31 0.08 -6.45 8.91
C CYS A 31 1.34 -6.92 8.16
N ARG A 32 1.29 -7.01 6.82
CA ARG A 32 2.43 -7.45 5.98
C ARG A 32 2.27 -7.08 4.51
N ASP A 33 3.30 -7.38 3.72
CA ASP A 33 3.35 -7.24 2.26
C ASP A 33 3.11 -5.80 1.79
N PHE A 34 3.81 -4.85 2.39
CA PHE A 34 3.68 -3.44 2.06
C PHE A 34 4.18 -3.15 0.65
N LYS A 35 3.38 -2.42 -0.13
CA LYS A 35 3.66 -2.05 -1.51
C LYS A 35 3.36 -0.57 -1.73
N ILE A 36 4.24 0.10 -2.48
CA ILE A 36 3.97 1.41 -3.06
C ILE A 36 3.46 1.17 -4.47
N MET A 37 2.31 1.77 -4.76
CA MET A 37 1.59 1.59 -6.01
C MET A 37 1.18 2.94 -6.59
N THR A 38 0.88 2.94 -7.89
CA THR A 38 0.18 4.03 -8.58
C THR A 38 -1.10 3.50 -9.21
N SER A 39 -2.01 4.40 -9.54
CA SER A 39 -3.24 4.06 -10.27
C SER A 39 -3.42 5.04 -11.43
N THR A 40 -3.84 4.54 -12.59
CA THR A 40 -4.23 5.42 -13.70
C THR A 40 -5.46 6.29 -13.39
N MET A 41 -6.24 5.89 -12.37
CA MET A 41 -7.38 6.65 -11.85
C MET A 41 -6.98 7.71 -10.82
N ARG A 42 -5.74 7.68 -10.31
CA ARG A 42 -5.19 8.65 -9.34
C ARG A 42 -3.74 8.97 -9.71
N LYS A 43 -3.56 9.74 -10.79
CA LYS A 43 -2.25 9.98 -11.43
C LYS A 43 -1.27 10.77 -10.57
N ASP A 44 -1.78 11.54 -9.61
CA ASP A 44 -1.00 12.45 -8.77
C ASP A 44 -0.85 11.95 -7.32
N SER A 45 -1.20 10.68 -7.08
CA SER A 45 -1.10 10.06 -5.77
C SER A 45 -0.29 8.76 -5.85
N LEU A 46 0.53 8.54 -4.83
CA LEU A 46 1.10 7.25 -4.48
C LEU A 46 0.17 6.57 -3.49
N ILE A 47 0.12 5.23 -3.55
CA ILE A 47 -0.76 4.42 -2.72
C ILE A 47 0.11 3.42 -1.98
N LEU A 48 0.11 3.48 -0.66
CA LEU A 48 0.65 2.42 0.18
C LEU A 48 -0.45 1.37 0.37
N GLN A 49 -0.24 0.16 -0.14
CA GLN A 49 -1.10 -1.00 0.11
C GLN A 49 -0.42 -1.93 1.10
N TRP A 50 -1.19 -2.53 2.00
CA TRP A 50 -0.74 -3.67 2.81
C TRP A 50 -1.87 -4.65 3.06
N ARG A 51 -1.50 -5.86 3.46
CA ARG A 51 -2.42 -6.92 3.83
C ARG A 51 -2.51 -6.98 5.35
N THR A 52 -3.73 -7.01 5.87
CA THR A 52 -4.01 -7.31 7.27
C THR A 52 -4.65 -8.69 7.35
N ILE A 53 -4.16 -9.54 8.25
CA ILE A 53 -4.77 -10.84 8.52
C ILE A 53 -5.25 -10.84 9.96
N ASP A 54 -6.57 -10.86 10.11
CA ASP A 54 -7.23 -11.06 11.38
C ASP A 54 -7.30 -12.57 11.65
N ILE A 55 -6.68 -12.98 12.75
CA ILE A 55 -6.61 -14.38 13.21
C ILE A 55 -7.38 -14.59 14.51
N SER A 56 -8.26 -13.65 14.88
CA SER A 56 -9.10 -13.78 16.08
C SER A 56 -9.98 -15.04 16.04
N ASN A 57 -10.29 -15.53 14.84
CA ASN A 57 -10.81 -16.87 14.60
C ASN A 57 -9.78 -17.66 13.76
N GLU A 58 -9.07 -18.58 14.40
CA GLU A 58 -7.99 -19.36 13.76
C GLU A 58 -8.50 -20.29 12.65
N ASP A 59 -9.74 -20.79 12.77
CA ASP A 59 -10.37 -21.68 11.77
C ASP A 59 -10.83 -20.91 10.52
N ASN A 60 -11.02 -19.60 10.64
CA ASN A 60 -11.46 -18.75 9.55
C ASN A 60 -10.76 -17.38 9.56
N PRO A 61 -9.46 -17.33 9.23
CA PRO A 61 -8.71 -16.09 9.22
C PRO A 61 -9.19 -15.18 8.09
N ILE A 62 -9.50 -13.93 8.42
CA ILE A 62 -10.01 -12.97 7.43
C ILE A 62 -8.86 -12.09 6.94
N GLN A 63 -8.72 -12.01 5.62
CA GLN A 63 -7.71 -11.17 4.98
C GLN A 63 -8.36 -9.92 4.39
N TYR A 64 -7.76 -8.76 4.67
CA TYR A 64 -8.16 -7.50 4.07
C TYR A 64 -6.96 -6.81 3.42
N TYR A 65 -7.23 -6.09 2.35
CA TYR A 65 -6.29 -5.10 1.81
C TYR A 65 -6.64 -3.73 2.35
N ARG A 66 -5.62 -3.04 2.85
CA ARG A 66 -5.71 -1.68 3.35
C ARG A 66 -4.89 -0.76 2.45
N PHE A 67 -5.27 0.50 2.42
CA PHE A 67 -4.69 1.52 1.55
C PHE A 67 -4.54 2.83 2.30
N GLU A 68 -3.44 3.54 2.07
CA GLU A 68 -3.21 4.91 2.51
C GLU A 68 -2.61 5.69 1.33
N CYS A 69 -3.09 6.92 1.09
CA CYS A 69 -2.58 7.74 -0.02
C CYS A 69 -1.52 8.72 0.43
N PHE A 70 -0.65 9.03 -0.51
CA PHE A 70 0.41 9.99 -0.38
C PHE A 70 0.46 10.83 -1.65
N LYS A 71 0.90 12.08 -1.53
CA LYS A 71 1.33 12.86 -2.68
C LYS A 71 2.59 12.23 -3.29
N MET A 72 2.94 12.66 -4.50
CA MET A 72 4.13 12.15 -5.22
C MET A 72 5.46 12.40 -4.47
N ASP A 73 5.48 13.32 -3.51
CA ASP A 73 6.62 13.61 -2.61
C ASP A 73 6.61 12.75 -1.32
N GLY A 74 5.70 11.79 -1.20
CA GLY A 74 5.55 10.92 -0.03
C GLY A 74 4.91 11.61 1.18
N THR A 75 4.32 12.80 1.03
CA THR A 75 3.54 13.43 2.10
C THR A 75 2.18 12.75 2.23
N PRO A 76 1.76 12.29 3.43
CA PRO A 76 0.46 11.68 3.63
C PRO A 76 -0.67 12.61 3.17
N GLU A 77 -1.66 12.02 2.50
CA GLU A 77 -2.84 12.73 2.06
C GLU A 77 -4.09 12.01 2.56
N LEU A 78 -5.03 12.78 3.10
CA LEU A 78 -6.36 12.27 3.41
C LEU A 78 -7.09 11.99 2.09
N CYS A 79 -6.92 10.78 1.57
CA CYS A 79 -7.77 10.28 0.50
C CYS A 79 -8.82 9.35 1.10
N SER A 80 -10.09 9.62 0.80
CA SER A 80 -11.11 8.58 0.88
C SER A 80 -11.22 7.97 -0.49
N ILE A 81 -10.89 6.68 -0.60
CA ILE A 81 -11.17 5.93 -1.81
C ILE A 81 -12.58 5.36 -1.66
N HIS A 82 -13.56 6.15 -2.11
CA HIS A 82 -14.96 5.74 -2.15
C HIS A 82 -15.31 5.25 -3.55
N TYR A 83 -16.06 4.16 -3.63
CA TYR A 83 -16.62 3.65 -4.88
C TYR A 83 -18.13 3.63 -4.74
N THR A 84 -18.83 4.12 -5.75
CA THR A 84 -20.30 4.11 -5.77
C THR A 84 -20.86 2.73 -6.08
N ASP A 85 -20.05 1.83 -6.67
CA ASP A 85 -20.44 0.49 -7.05
C ASP A 85 -19.22 -0.46 -7.13
N GLN A 86 -19.50 -1.77 -7.22
CA GLN A 86 -18.48 -2.81 -7.30
C GLN A 86 -17.63 -2.72 -8.58
N LYS A 87 -18.20 -2.23 -9.69
CA LYS A 87 -17.47 -2.11 -10.94
C LYS A 87 -16.36 -1.06 -10.80
N GLN A 88 -16.66 0.10 -10.21
CA GLN A 88 -15.65 1.13 -9.94
C GLN A 88 -14.58 0.66 -8.96
N ALA A 89 -14.96 -0.12 -7.94
CA ALA A 89 -13.99 -0.74 -7.04
C ALA A 89 -13.04 -1.67 -7.81
N ASN A 90 -13.58 -2.55 -8.66
CA ASN A 90 -12.80 -3.47 -9.48
C ASN A 90 -11.90 -2.74 -10.49
N ASP A 91 -12.41 -1.67 -11.12
CA ASP A 91 -11.66 -0.84 -12.06
C ASP A 91 -10.47 -0.19 -11.35
N PHE A 92 -10.66 0.32 -10.13
CA PHE A 92 -9.56 0.85 -9.32
C PHE A 92 -8.54 -0.24 -8.99
N ILE A 93 -8.96 -1.38 -8.47
CA ILE A 93 -8.04 -2.47 -8.11
C ILE A 93 -7.23 -2.91 -9.34
N THR A 94 -7.88 -3.03 -10.49
CA THR A 94 -7.25 -3.40 -11.76
C THR A 94 -6.28 -2.33 -12.27
N SER A 95 -6.55 -1.05 -11.95
CA SER A 95 -5.67 0.06 -12.33
C SER A 95 -4.37 0.14 -11.52
N LEU A 96 -4.27 -0.58 -10.39
CA LEU A 96 -3.12 -0.51 -9.51
C LEU A 96 -1.89 -1.14 -10.15
N GLN A 97 -0.80 -0.39 -10.16
CA GLN A 97 0.51 -0.84 -10.64
C GLN A 97 1.51 -0.72 -9.51
N THR A 98 2.21 -1.81 -9.21
CA THR A 98 3.24 -1.82 -8.16
C THR A 98 4.48 -1.08 -8.66
N LEU A 99 4.93 -0.07 -7.91
CA LEU A 99 6.19 0.63 -8.15
C LEU A 99 7.30 0.07 -7.27
N TYR A 100 6.98 -0.26 -6.03
CA TYR A 100 7.91 -0.84 -5.08
C TYR A 100 7.20 -1.85 -4.20
N HIS A 101 7.85 -2.98 -3.98
CA HIS A 101 7.42 -3.98 -3.02
C HIS A 101 8.47 -4.01 -1.91
N GLN A 102 8.03 -3.91 -0.66
CA GLN A 102 8.90 -4.07 0.49
C GLN A 102 9.68 -5.39 0.35
N LYS A 103 10.99 -5.26 0.23
CA LYS A 103 11.89 -6.42 0.26
C LYS A 103 12.19 -6.69 1.72
N PHE A 104 11.54 -7.68 2.31
CA PHE A 104 12.02 -8.20 3.58
C PHE A 104 13.39 -8.86 3.34
N ALA A 105 14.45 -8.17 3.75
CA ALA A 105 15.30 -8.78 4.76
C ALA A 105 14.80 -8.17 6.07
N ILE A 106 14.39 -9.00 7.02
CA ILE A 106 14.42 -8.59 8.42
C ILE A 106 15.85 -8.10 8.60
N ASP A 107 16.02 -6.81 8.88
CA ASP A 107 17.31 -6.32 9.32
C ASP A 107 17.58 -7.09 10.61
N HIS A 108 18.44 -8.11 10.52
CA HIS A 108 19.03 -8.75 11.67
C HIS A 108 20.02 -7.74 12.26
N THR A 109 19.52 -6.61 12.75
CA THR A 109 20.27 -5.80 13.70
C THR A 109 20.12 -6.49 15.05
N LEU A 110 21.12 -7.34 15.27
CA LEU A 110 21.58 -8.01 16.49
C LEU A 110 21.26 -7.25 17.79
#